data_AF-A0A165M8H2-F1
#
_entry.id   AF-A0A165M8H2-F1
#
_cell.length_a   1.000
_cell.length_b   1.000
_cell.length_c   1.000
_cell.angle_alpha   90.00
_cell.angle_beta   90.00
_cell.angle_gamma   90.00
#
_symmetry.space_group_name_H-M   'P 1'
#
loop_
_entity.id
_entity.type
_entity.pdbx_description
1 polymer ?
#
loop_
_entity_poly.entity_id
_entity_poly.type
_entity_poly.pdbx_seq_one_letter_code
_entity_poly.pdbx_strand_id
1 'polypeptide(L)'
;MDLHVNNPQDSTTPVSIDSADYEQRLSSAVAAIRLSRLNSKGQPNLSIREAAKVFLISKSTLSDRYNGKLSRRDAHKNEQKLRPEAEKALVEWIKVM
;
A
#
# COMPACT_ATOMS: atom_id res chain seq x y z
N MET A 1 -40.44 5.96 -2.31
CA MET A 1 -39.83 6.08 -0.97
C MET A 1 -38.66 5.12 -0.96
N ASP A 2 -37.48 5.67 -1.22
CA ASP A 2 -36.26 4.90 -1.49
C ASP A 2 -35.65 4.38 -0.19
N LEU A 3 -35.59 3.07 -0.06
CA LEU A 3 -34.93 2.38 1.02
C LEU A 3 -33.41 2.54 0.85
N HIS A 4 -32.82 3.45 1.63
CA HIS A 4 -31.38 3.55 1.81
C HIS A 4 -30.88 2.27 2.48
N VAL A 5 -30.27 1.40 1.66
CA VAL A 5 -29.59 0.19 2.13
C VAL A 5 -28.37 0.63 2.93
N ASN A 6 -28.46 0.45 4.24
CA ASN A 6 -27.40 0.71 5.22
C ASN A 6 -26.15 -0.09 4.86
N ASN A 7 -25.11 0.66 4.51
CA ASN A 7 -23.74 0.19 4.31
C ASN A 7 -23.20 -0.38 5.64
N PRO A 8 -22.86 -1.67 5.73
CA PRO A 8 -22.28 -2.21 6.94
C PRO A 8 -20.87 -1.64 7.09
N GLN A 9 -20.75 -0.71 8.02
CA GLN A 9 -19.50 -0.41 8.71
C GLN A 9 -19.04 -1.70 9.38
N ASP A 10 -18.13 -2.43 8.75
CA ASP A 10 -17.42 -3.50 9.43
C ASP A 10 -16.02 -3.01 9.79
N SER A 11 -15.92 -2.68 11.07
CA SER A 11 -14.73 -2.43 11.87
C SER A 11 -13.52 -3.28 11.43
N THR A 12 -12.53 -2.66 10.81
CA THR A 12 -11.17 -3.22 10.83
C THR A 12 -10.37 -2.39 11.82
N THR A 13 -10.24 -2.95 13.01
CA THR A 13 -9.29 -2.59 14.07
C THR A 13 -8.00 -1.96 13.53
N PRO A 14 -7.40 -0.98 14.22
CA PRO A 14 -6.08 -0.50 13.89
C PRO A 14 -5.10 -1.62 14.25
N VAL A 15 -4.92 -2.59 13.35
CA VAL A 15 -3.78 -3.49 13.40
C VAL A 15 -2.59 -2.55 13.48
N SER A 16 -1.86 -2.60 14.58
CA SER A 16 -0.59 -1.91 14.73
C SER A 16 0.32 -2.56 13.71
N ILE A 17 0.36 -1.95 12.53
CA ILE A 17 1.15 -2.41 11.40
C ILE A 17 2.36 -1.50 11.39
N ASP A 18 3.49 -2.02 11.85
CA ASP A 18 4.75 -1.39 11.51
C ASP A 18 4.76 -1.16 9.99
N SER A 19 5.02 0.08 9.59
CA SER A 19 4.94 0.49 8.18
C SER A 19 5.73 -0.44 7.24
N ALA A 20 6.74 -1.14 7.75
CA ALA A 20 7.49 -2.19 7.07
C ALA A 20 6.61 -3.39 6.68
N ASP A 21 5.83 -3.93 7.61
CA ASP A 21 4.91 -5.06 7.38
C ASP A 21 3.78 -4.71 6.41
N TYR A 22 3.37 -3.44 6.37
CA TYR A 22 2.38 -2.97 5.39
C TYR A 22 2.94 -2.97 3.96
N GLU A 23 4.09 -2.31 3.76
CA GLU A 23 4.71 -2.20 2.43
C GLU A 23 5.16 -3.56 1.92
N GLN A 24 5.59 -4.45 2.81
CA GLN A 24 5.93 -5.83 2.43
C GLN A 24 4.71 -6.58 1.89
N ARG A 25 3.56 -6.54 2.58
CA ARG A 25 2.31 -7.16 2.08
C ARG A 25 1.86 -6.55 0.75
N LEU A 26 1.99 -5.24 0.60
CA LEU A 26 1.65 -4.54 -0.64
C LEU A 26 2.55 -5.00 -1.80
N SER A 27 3.86 -5.10 -1.55
CA SER A 27 4.83 -5.59 -2.55
C SER A 27 4.58 -7.05 -2.92
N SER A 28 4.36 -7.92 -1.94
CA SER A 28 4.02 -9.34 -2.17
C SER A 28 2.73 -9.50 -2.95
N ALA A 29 1.70 -8.69 -2.67
CA ALA A 29 0.44 -8.72 -3.40
C ALA A 29 0.61 -8.33 -4.88
N VAL A 30 1.37 -7.28 -5.16
CA VAL A 30 1.67 -6.85 -6.54
C VAL A 30 2.47 -7.93 -7.27
N ALA A 31 3.47 -8.53 -6.61
CA ALA A 31 4.25 -9.63 -7.17
C ALA A 31 3.35 -10.84 -7.49
N ALA A 32 2.45 -11.23 -6.59
CA ALA A 32 1.52 -12.33 -6.79
C ALA A 32 0.59 -12.10 -7.99
N ILE A 33 0.06 -10.88 -8.17
CA ILE A 33 -0.76 -10.55 -9.35
C ILE A 33 0.07 -10.67 -10.64
N ARG A 34 1.29 -10.13 -10.65
CA ARG A 34 2.18 -10.15 -11.83
C ARG A 34 2.66 -11.55 -12.19
N LEU A 35 2.90 -12.40 -11.20
CA LEU A 35 3.28 -13.80 -11.39
C LEU A 35 2.08 -14.70 -11.70
N SER A 36 0.86 -14.24 -11.46
CA SER A 36 -0.33 -14.99 -11.84
C SER A 36 -0.35 -15.15 -13.36
N ARG A 37 -0.51 -16.40 -13.82
CA ARG A 37 -0.63 -16.70 -15.25
C ARG A 37 -1.81 -15.92 -15.83
N LEU A 38 -1.71 -15.57 -17.12
CA LEU A 38 -2.84 -14.97 -17.81
C LEU A 38 -3.90 -16.04 -18.09
N ASN A 39 -5.17 -15.67 -17.92
CA ASN A 39 -6.29 -16.48 -18.35
C ASN A 39 -6.43 -16.44 -19.88
N SER A 40 -7.38 -17.21 -20.42
CA SER A 40 -7.68 -17.25 -21.86
C SER A 40 -8.08 -15.90 -22.48
N LYS A 41 -8.39 -14.89 -21.66
CA LYS A 41 -8.73 -13.52 -22.07
C LYS A 41 -7.55 -12.55 -21.94
N GLY A 42 -6.35 -13.03 -21.62
CA GLY A 42 -5.16 -12.20 -21.44
C GLY A 42 -5.15 -11.37 -20.15
N GLN A 43 -6.00 -11.70 -19.17
CA GLN A 43 -6.06 -11.01 -17.88
C GLN A 43 -5.37 -11.83 -16.79
N PRO A 44 -4.81 -11.21 -15.75
CA PRO A 44 -4.24 -11.93 -14.61
C PRO A 44 -5.27 -12.89 -14.00
N ASN A 45 -4.86 -14.14 -13.77
CA ASN A 45 -5.73 -15.13 -13.11
C ASN A 45 -6.03 -14.74 -11.66
N LEU A 46 -5.10 -14.02 -11.01
CA LEU A 46 -5.35 -13.40 -9.71
C LEU A 46 -5.79 -11.94 -9.91
N SER A 47 -7.05 -11.65 -9.60
CA SER A 47 -7.56 -10.28 -9.72
C SER A 47 -7.05 -9.38 -8.60
N ILE A 48 -6.98 -8.06 -8.85
CA ILE A 48 -6.64 -7.05 -7.83
C ILE A 48 -7.59 -7.16 -6.61
N ARG A 49 -8.88 -7.43 -6.85
CA ARG A 49 -9.88 -7.56 -5.78
C ARG A 49 -9.59 -8.76 -4.88
N GLU A 50 -9.16 -9.86 -5.47
CA GLU A 50 -8.88 -11.11 -4.77
C GLU A 50 -7.57 -11.03 -4.00
N ALA A 51 -6.52 -10.51 -4.64
CA ALA A 51 -5.26 -10.20 -3.97
C ALA A 51 -5.46 -9.24 -2.78
N ALA A 52 -6.28 -8.20 -2.92
CA ALA A 52 -6.57 -7.28 -1.83
C ALA A 52 -7.16 -7.98 -0.59
N LYS A 53 -8.02 -8.99 -0.78
CA LYS A 53 -8.58 -9.79 0.31
C LYS A 53 -7.55 -10.71 0.94
N VAL A 54 -6.77 -11.43 0.13
CA VAL A 54 -5.76 -12.38 0.60
C VAL A 54 -4.68 -11.68 1.42
N PHE A 55 -4.23 -10.51 0.98
CA PHE A 55 -3.16 -9.75 1.62
C PHE A 55 -3.64 -8.71 2.63
N LEU A 56 -4.96 -8.63 2.89
CA LEU A 56 -5.59 -7.71 3.85
C LEU A 56 -5.19 -6.24 3.64
N ILE A 57 -5.20 -5.79 2.37
CA ILE A 57 -4.84 -4.44 1.96
C ILE A 57 -5.98 -3.79 1.21
N SER A 58 -6.04 -2.46 1.24
CA SER A 58 -7.10 -1.74 0.52
C SER A 58 -6.95 -1.95 -1.00
N LYS A 59 -8.07 -2.15 -1.69
CA LYS A 59 -8.10 -2.32 -3.15
C LYS A 59 -7.54 -1.10 -3.87
N SER A 60 -7.84 0.11 -3.39
CA SER A 60 -7.36 1.36 -4.00
C SER A 60 -5.84 1.47 -3.89
N THR A 61 -5.27 1.19 -2.71
CA THR A 61 -3.81 1.20 -2.52
C THR A 61 -3.13 0.15 -3.39
N LEU A 62 -3.68 -1.07 -3.48
CA LEU A 62 -3.13 -2.11 -4.33
C LEU A 62 -3.19 -1.75 -5.82
N SER A 63 -4.30 -1.16 -6.27
CA SER A 63 -4.47 -0.70 -7.65
C SER A 63 -3.48 0.41 -7.99
N ASP A 64 -3.33 1.39 -7.10
CA ASP A 64 -2.35 2.48 -7.24
C ASP A 64 -0.93 1.91 -7.39
N ARG A 65 -0.56 0.97 -6.51
CA ARG A 65 0.77 0.34 -6.53
C ARG A 65 0.99 -0.52 -7.77
N TYR A 66 -0.02 -1.27 -8.20
CA TYR A 66 0.02 -2.08 -9.42
C TYR A 66 0.25 -1.20 -10.66
N ASN A 67 -0.39 -0.03 -10.70
CA ASN A 67 -0.23 0.99 -11.74
C ASN A 67 1.07 1.80 -11.63
N GLY A 68 1.93 1.51 -10.65
CA GLY A 68 3.26 2.12 -10.52
C GLY A 68 3.34 3.37 -9.65
N LYS A 69 2.29 3.76 -8.91
CA LYS A 69 2.43 4.82 -7.90
C LYS A 69 3.41 4.37 -6.82
N LEU A 70 4.38 5.23 -6.52
CA LEU A 70 5.36 5.02 -5.47
C LEU A 70 4.76 5.26 -4.08
N SER A 71 5.40 4.73 -3.04
CA SER A 71 5.05 5.08 -1.66
C SER A 71 5.34 6.56 -1.44
N ARG A 72 4.71 7.18 -0.44
CA ARG A 72 5.01 8.58 -0.11
C ARG A 72 6.49 8.78 0.22
N ARG A 73 7.14 7.80 0.85
CA ARG A 73 8.59 7.85 1.15
C ARG A 73 9.43 7.78 -0.11
N ASP A 74 9.09 6.87 -1.03
CA ASP A 74 9.86 6.66 -2.26
C ASP A 74 9.59 7.74 -3.31
N ALA A 75 8.40 8.35 -3.30
CA ALA A 75 8.02 9.42 -4.22
C ALA A 75 8.97 10.62 -4.13
N HIS A 76 9.43 10.95 -2.92
CA HIS A 76 10.36 12.07 -2.67
C HIS A 76 11.83 11.65 -2.63
N LYS A 77 12.16 10.38 -2.90
CA LYS A 77 13.54 9.88 -2.81
C LYS A 77 14.51 10.67 -3.69
N ASN A 78 14.06 11.11 -4.86
CA ASN A 78 14.86 11.89 -5.79
C ASN A 78 14.87 13.40 -5.47
N GLU A 79 13.98 13.85 -4.58
CA GLU A 79 13.88 15.25 -4.12
C GLU A 79 14.63 15.48 -2.80
N GLN A 80 15.04 14.40 -2.12
CA GLN A 80 15.73 14.44 -0.85
C GLN A 80 17.17 14.94 -1.02
N LYS A 81 17.43 16.20 -0.61
CA LYS A 81 18.75 16.84 -0.70
C LYS A 81 19.73 16.37 0.37
N LEU A 82 19.21 15.89 1.49
CA LEU A 82 20.00 15.44 2.64
C LEU A 82 20.08 13.91 2.66
N ARG A 83 21.22 13.39 3.10
CA ARG A 83 21.36 11.97 3.40
C ARG A 83 20.49 11.63 4.63
N PRO A 84 19.94 10.40 4.73
CA PRO A 84 19.10 10.00 5.86
C PRO A 84 19.75 10.23 7.23
N GLU A 85 21.06 10.04 7.34
CA GLU A 85 21.82 10.29 8.57
C GLU A 85 21.86 11.77 8.96
N ALA A 86 22.05 12.65 7.97
CA ALA A 86 22.09 14.09 8.19
C ALA A 86 20.71 14.64 8.59
N GLU A 87 19.64 14.13 7.97
CA GLU A 87 18.27 14.47 8.34
C GLU A 87 17.95 13.98 9.77
N LYS A 88 18.39 12.77 10.13
CA LYS A 88 18.21 12.24 11.50
C LYS A 88 18.88 13.13 12.54
N ALA A 89 20.13 13.54 12.30
CA ALA A 89 20.86 14.45 13.19
C ALA A 89 20.15 15.80 13.33
N LEU A 90 19.60 16.34 12.23
CA LEU A 90 18.84 17.59 12.24
C LEU A 90 17.55 17.48 13.08
N VAL A 91 16.82 16.37 12.93
CA VAL A 91 15.59 16.10 13.69
C VAL A 91 15.89 15.92 15.18
N GLU A 92 16.96 15.22 15.52
CA GLU A 92 17.40 15.07 16.92
C GLU A 92 17.77 16.43 17.53
N TRP A 93 18.50 17.27 16.81
CA TRP A 93 18.84 18.62 17.26
C TRP A 93 17.59 19.48 17.50
N ILE A 94 16.62 19.48 16.58
CA ILE A 94 15.37 20.24 16.71
C ILE A 94 14.55 19.80 17.94
N LYS A 95 14.52 18.50 18.26
CA LYS A 95 13.72 17.96 19.38
C LYS A 95 14.24 18.33 20.76
N VAL A 96 15.52 18.67 20.87
CA VAL A 96 16.18 19.01 22.15
C VAL A 96 16.13 20.52 22.41
N MET A 97 15.72 21.31 21.41
CA MET A 97 15.47 22.75 21.51
C MET A 97 14.08 23.03 22.06
#